data_AF-A0A3N5FPF3-F1
#
_entry.id   AF-A0A3N5FPF3-F1
#
_cell.length_a   1.000
_cell.length_b   1.000
_cell.length_c   1.000
_cell.angle_alpha   90.00
_cell.angle_beta   90.00
_cell.angle_gamma   90.00
#
_symmetry.space_group_name_H-M   'P 1'
#
loop_
_entity.id
_entity.type
_entity.pdbx_description
1 polymer ?
#
loop_
_entity_poly.entity_id
_entity_poly.type
_entity_poly.pdbx_seq_one_letter_code
_entity_poly.pdbx_strand_id
1 'polypeptide(L)'
;MIEAAEFAYVQARLQARHGARPSEAAWGEIDAAVTLGQFVENIRATALASSLEFFRPTTSAHEAEQALRSAWRRSVFEAARWAPSAWQSAVQWLASATELPVLIHLQRGEPPPDWLNTDPVWRQTVEMDSETARGVAVPVGKQAPPPAESAQATPSAPARSFSIREQLVGTLSRLAFEQPLAARAQAGDNPAGVDLHKRARALAYMIDAWTAEWRSRWPRTDADTRQALEALIALVQRHVGQMRSAESAAGGRVLRHELRLRLEHSLHMHPQTPVALIAHLLLVALDLERLREGLVRRMVRG
;
A
#
# COMPACT_ATOMS: atom_id res chain seq x y z
N MET A 1 -23.39 15.79 -14.07
CA MET A 1 -22.65 16.98 -14.57
C MET A 1 -21.63 17.53 -13.57
N ILE A 2 -21.86 17.45 -12.25
CA ILE A 2 -20.89 17.96 -11.25
C ILE A 2 -19.60 17.10 -11.20
N GLU A 3 -19.71 15.76 -11.25
CA GLU A 3 -18.54 14.86 -11.17
C GLU A 3 -17.50 15.07 -12.29
N ALA A 4 -17.93 15.27 -13.54
CA ALA A 4 -17.00 15.48 -14.66
C ALA A 4 -16.20 16.79 -14.54
N ALA A 5 -16.81 17.84 -13.99
CA ALA A 5 -16.15 19.11 -13.75
C ALA A 5 -15.12 19.01 -12.61
N GLU A 6 -15.43 18.27 -11.54
CA GLU A 6 -14.50 18.05 -10.43
C GLU A 6 -13.27 17.25 -10.87
N PHE A 7 -13.45 16.27 -11.75
CA PHE A 7 -12.34 15.48 -12.30
C PHE A 7 -11.59 16.15 -13.46
N ALA A 8 -12.07 17.27 -14.01
CA ALA A 8 -11.31 18.03 -15.00
C ALA A 8 -10.00 18.59 -14.43
N TYR A 9 -10.03 19.08 -13.18
CA TYR A 9 -8.83 19.52 -12.46
C TYR A 9 -7.86 18.35 -12.23
N VAL A 10 -8.39 17.20 -11.82
CA VAL A 10 -7.61 15.96 -11.66
C VAL A 10 -6.93 15.60 -12.97
N GLN A 11 -7.66 15.59 -14.09
CA GLN A 11 -7.14 15.26 -15.41
C GLN A 11 -5.97 16.18 -15.79
N ALA A 12 -6.08 17.49 -15.59
CA ALA A 12 -5.01 18.43 -15.90
C ALA A 12 -3.73 18.15 -15.09
N ARG A 13 -3.87 17.87 -13.79
CA ARG A 13 -2.75 17.49 -12.92
C ARG A 13 -2.13 16.15 -13.33
N LEU A 14 -2.97 15.17 -13.65
CA LEU A 14 -2.54 13.86 -14.12
C LEU A 14 -1.72 13.96 -15.41
N GLN A 15 -2.17 14.74 -16.39
CA GLN A 15 -1.46 14.91 -17.66
C GLN A 15 -0.08 15.57 -17.45
N ALA A 16 -0.03 16.64 -16.63
CA ALA A 16 1.23 17.29 -16.28
C ALA A 16 2.22 16.33 -15.60
N ARG A 17 1.72 15.47 -14.69
CA ARG A 17 2.55 14.46 -13.99
C ARG A 17 2.93 13.29 -14.89
N HIS A 18 2.02 12.84 -15.74
CA HIS A 18 2.25 11.73 -16.66
C HIS A 18 3.35 12.08 -17.67
N GLY A 19 3.32 13.28 -18.24
CA GLY A 19 4.34 13.73 -19.21
C GLY A 19 5.76 13.83 -18.63
N ALA A 20 5.90 13.95 -17.30
CA ALA A 20 7.21 14.01 -16.63
C ALA A 20 7.81 12.63 -16.34
N ARG A 21 7.03 11.55 -16.50
CA ARG A 21 7.48 10.19 -16.18
C ARG A 21 8.58 9.73 -17.14
N PRO A 22 9.54 8.89 -16.68
CA PRO A 22 10.54 8.32 -17.58
C PRO A 22 9.86 7.45 -18.64
N SER A 23 10.20 7.69 -19.91
CA SER A 23 9.78 6.84 -21.03
C SER A 23 10.49 5.48 -20.98
N GLU A 24 10.03 4.50 -21.76
CA GLU A 24 10.74 3.21 -21.88
C GLU A 24 12.17 3.38 -22.41
N ALA A 25 12.41 4.36 -23.28
CA ALA A 25 13.75 4.68 -23.77
C ALA A 25 14.65 5.21 -22.63
N ALA A 26 14.16 6.18 -21.84
CA ALA A 26 14.89 6.69 -20.68
C ALA A 26 15.16 5.59 -19.65
N TRP A 27 14.20 4.70 -19.44
CA TRP A 27 14.39 3.52 -18.60
C TRP A 27 15.42 2.54 -19.15
N GLY A 28 15.55 2.39 -20.46
CA GLY A 28 16.62 1.60 -21.10
C GLY A 28 18.00 2.14 -20.77
N GLU A 29 18.17 3.47 -20.80
CA GLU A 29 19.42 4.15 -20.42
C GLU A 29 19.73 4.01 -18.92
N ILE A 30 18.70 4.13 -18.07
CA ILE A 30 18.82 3.88 -16.63
C ILE A 30 19.24 2.43 -16.35
N ASP A 31 18.59 1.47 -16.99
CA ASP A 31 18.83 0.04 -16.76
C ASP A 31 20.21 -0.42 -17.27
N ALA A 32 20.78 0.28 -18.26
CA ALA A 32 22.14 0.05 -18.75
C ALA A 32 23.24 0.41 -17.74
N ALA A 33 22.93 1.19 -16.70
CA ALA A 33 23.91 1.58 -15.69
C ALA A 33 24.52 0.36 -14.99
N VAL A 34 25.85 0.22 -14.98
CA VAL A 34 26.50 -0.96 -14.36
C VAL A 34 26.63 -0.79 -12.85
N THR A 35 26.96 0.41 -12.38
CA THR A 35 27.21 0.72 -10.96
C THR A 35 26.01 1.36 -10.29
N LEU A 36 25.93 1.25 -8.96
CA LEU A 36 24.90 1.93 -8.17
C LEU A 36 24.96 3.46 -8.34
N GLY A 37 26.16 4.04 -8.34
CA GLY A 37 26.36 5.48 -8.52
C GLY A 37 25.81 6.00 -9.85
N GLN A 38 26.14 5.32 -10.96
CA GLN A 38 25.62 5.70 -12.28
C GLN A 38 24.10 5.54 -12.34
N PHE A 39 23.56 4.49 -11.74
CA PHE A 39 22.12 4.25 -11.70
C PHE A 39 21.38 5.36 -10.94
N VAL A 40 21.89 5.77 -9.77
CA VAL A 40 21.32 6.87 -8.98
C VAL A 40 21.39 8.19 -9.74
N GLU A 41 22.50 8.48 -10.41
CA GLU A 41 22.67 9.70 -11.20
C GLU A 41 21.69 9.75 -12.38
N ASN A 42 21.54 8.64 -13.11
CA ASN A 42 20.58 8.54 -14.21
C ASN A 42 19.14 8.75 -13.72
N ILE A 43 18.77 8.24 -12.55
CA ILE A 43 17.44 8.46 -11.96
C ILE A 43 17.25 9.93 -11.56
N ARG A 44 18.28 10.59 -11.01
CA ARG A 44 18.23 12.01 -10.62
C ARG A 44 17.98 12.94 -11.81
N ALA A 45 18.31 12.51 -13.03
CA ALA A 45 17.98 13.24 -14.25
C ALA A 45 16.49 13.13 -14.67
N THR A 46 15.66 12.38 -13.93
CA THR A 46 14.24 12.16 -14.25
C THR A 46 13.30 12.73 -13.18
N ALA A 47 11.99 12.67 -13.42
CA ALA A 47 10.99 13.05 -12.40
C ALA A 47 11.03 12.17 -11.14
N LEU A 48 11.70 11.01 -11.17
CA LEU A 48 11.89 10.15 -10.00
C LEU A 48 12.98 10.64 -9.06
N ALA A 49 13.69 11.73 -9.38
CA ALA A 49 14.71 12.33 -8.52
C ALA A 49 14.20 12.60 -7.09
N SER A 50 12.97 13.08 -6.97
CA SER A 50 12.32 13.33 -5.67
C SER A 50 12.16 12.07 -4.81
N SER A 51 12.11 10.88 -5.41
CA SER A 51 12.10 9.60 -4.70
C SER A 51 13.48 9.23 -4.14
N LEU A 52 14.56 9.82 -4.66
CA LEU A 52 15.94 9.62 -4.23
C LEU A 52 16.50 10.76 -3.35
N GLU A 53 15.66 11.71 -2.94
CA GLU A 53 16.06 12.91 -2.17
C GLU A 53 16.86 12.57 -0.90
N PHE A 54 16.59 11.42 -0.28
CA PHE A 54 17.27 10.95 0.93
C PHE A 54 18.33 9.87 0.67
N PHE A 55 18.59 9.54 -0.59
CA PHE A 55 19.52 8.48 -0.96
C PHE A 55 20.97 8.99 -0.91
N ARG A 56 21.76 8.37 -0.04
CA ARG A 56 23.20 8.61 0.14
C ARG A 56 23.98 7.42 -0.43
N PRO A 57 25.27 7.60 -0.78
CA PRO A 57 26.12 6.48 -1.22
C PRO A 57 26.24 5.34 -0.20
N THR A 58 26.02 5.62 1.10
CA THR A 58 26.04 4.65 2.20
C THR A 58 24.66 4.09 2.55
N THR A 59 23.62 4.41 1.75
CA THR A 59 22.25 4.01 2.06
C THR A 59 22.11 2.49 2.04
N SER A 60 21.65 1.95 3.16
CA SER A 60 21.37 0.52 3.27
C SER A 60 20.16 0.12 2.42
N ALA A 61 20.05 -1.17 2.10
CA ALA A 61 18.87 -1.70 1.40
C ALA A 61 17.56 -1.41 2.16
N HIS A 62 17.62 -1.38 3.49
CA HIS A 62 16.48 -1.04 4.33
C HIS A 62 16.04 0.42 4.17
N GLU A 63 16.98 1.36 4.30
CA GLU A 63 16.70 2.79 4.12
C GLU A 63 16.19 3.10 2.70
N ALA A 64 16.70 2.38 1.69
CA ALA A 64 16.23 2.48 0.32
C ALA A 64 14.76 2.02 0.17
N GLU A 65 14.40 0.88 0.76
CA GLU A 65 13.02 0.40 0.80
C GLU A 65 12.09 1.39 1.52
N GLN A 66 12.53 1.95 2.65
CA GLN A 66 11.75 2.96 3.38
C GLN A 66 11.54 4.25 2.57
N ALA A 67 12.58 4.70 1.86
CA ALA A 67 12.48 5.85 0.97
C ALA A 67 11.47 5.62 -0.16
N LEU A 68 11.46 4.42 -0.76
CA LEU A 68 10.52 4.05 -1.82
C LEU A 68 9.07 3.97 -1.32
N ARG A 69 8.83 3.38 -0.14
CA ARG A 69 7.50 3.39 0.48
C ARG A 69 7.04 4.82 0.79
N SER A 70 7.95 5.67 1.26
CA SER A 70 7.65 7.08 1.52
C SER A 70 7.34 7.84 0.23
N ALA A 71 8.05 7.54 -0.87
CA ALA A 71 7.75 8.09 -2.19
C ALA A 71 6.38 7.66 -2.72
N TRP A 72 6.01 6.38 -2.54
CA TRP A 72 4.67 5.88 -2.84
C TRP A 72 3.59 6.63 -2.06
N ARG A 73 3.72 6.69 -0.73
CA ARG A 73 2.76 7.39 0.14
C ARG A 73 2.63 8.86 -0.26
N ARG A 74 3.75 9.56 -0.52
CA ARG A 74 3.72 10.96 -1.00
C ARG A 74 2.92 11.09 -2.29
N SER A 75 3.15 10.21 -3.26
CA SER A 75 2.45 10.22 -4.55
C SER A 75 0.93 10.01 -4.37
N VAL A 76 0.54 9.07 -3.52
CA VAL A 76 -0.88 8.80 -3.20
C VAL A 76 -1.53 9.99 -2.48
N PHE A 77 -0.87 10.54 -1.45
CA PHE A 77 -1.43 11.68 -0.71
C PHE A 77 -1.49 12.95 -1.56
N GLU A 78 -0.53 13.15 -2.47
CA GLU A 78 -0.59 14.24 -3.45
C GLU A 78 -1.78 14.06 -4.40
N ALA A 79 -1.93 12.87 -4.99
CA ALA A 79 -3.04 12.54 -5.88
C ALA A 79 -4.40 12.69 -5.20
N ALA A 80 -4.50 12.27 -3.93
CA ALA A 80 -5.71 12.43 -3.13
C ALA A 80 -6.10 13.90 -2.94
N ARG A 81 -5.15 14.85 -2.89
CA ARG A 81 -5.46 16.28 -2.78
C ARG A 81 -6.08 16.86 -4.04
N TRP A 82 -5.88 16.22 -5.19
CA TRP A 82 -6.55 16.62 -6.42
C TRP A 82 -7.95 16.04 -6.53
N ALA A 83 -8.16 14.85 -5.94
CA ALA A 83 -9.42 14.14 -6.01
C ALA A 83 -10.56 14.91 -5.30
N PRO A 84 -11.80 14.76 -5.78
CA PRO A 84 -12.98 15.24 -5.05
C PRO A 84 -13.00 14.69 -3.62
N SER A 85 -13.52 15.46 -2.67
CA SER A 85 -13.54 15.10 -1.24
C SER A 85 -14.10 13.69 -0.98
N ALA A 86 -15.15 13.32 -1.72
CA ALA A 86 -15.79 12.00 -1.65
C ALA A 86 -14.87 10.84 -2.03
N TRP A 87 -13.87 11.08 -2.88
CA TRP A 87 -12.90 10.07 -3.34
C TRP A 87 -11.60 10.05 -2.53
N GLN A 88 -11.32 11.06 -1.71
CA GLN A 88 -10.03 11.20 -1.02
C GLN A 88 -9.72 9.99 -0.14
N SER A 89 -10.70 9.50 0.63
CA SER A 89 -10.51 8.34 1.51
C SER A 89 -10.15 7.07 0.73
N ALA A 90 -10.82 6.84 -0.41
CA ALA A 90 -10.53 5.70 -1.28
C ALA A 90 -9.13 5.81 -1.91
N VAL A 91 -8.71 7.00 -2.35
CA VAL A 91 -7.38 7.21 -2.92
C VAL A 91 -6.31 7.04 -1.85
N GLN A 92 -6.48 7.65 -0.68
CA GLN A 92 -5.54 7.56 0.45
C GLN A 92 -5.35 6.13 0.95
N TRP A 93 -6.40 5.30 0.88
CA TRP A 93 -6.29 3.87 1.21
C TRP A 93 -5.24 3.15 0.37
N LEU A 94 -4.98 3.56 -0.87
CA LEU A 94 -3.94 2.95 -1.71
C LEU A 94 -2.53 3.09 -1.11
N ALA A 95 -2.30 4.08 -0.24
CA ALA A 95 -1.03 4.26 0.46
C ALA A 95 -0.68 3.06 1.36
N SER A 96 -1.67 2.30 1.84
CA SER A 96 -1.45 1.12 2.69
C SER A 96 -1.06 -0.15 1.93
N ALA A 97 -1.15 -0.16 0.60
CA ALA A 97 -0.80 -1.33 -0.21
C ALA A 97 0.65 -1.79 0.01
N THR A 98 1.58 -0.86 0.23
CA THR A 98 3.00 -1.17 0.50
C THR A 98 3.23 -1.82 1.86
N GLU A 99 2.25 -1.78 2.75
CA GLU A 99 2.36 -2.34 4.09
C GLU A 99 1.88 -3.79 4.19
N LEU A 100 1.15 -4.29 3.18
CA LEU A 100 0.61 -5.65 3.18
C LEU A 100 1.67 -6.73 3.45
N PRO A 101 2.90 -6.68 2.88
CA PRO A 101 3.92 -7.69 3.18
C PRO A 101 4.31 -7.73 4.67
N VAL A 102 4.34 -6.57 5.32
CA VAL A 102 4.71 -6.42 6.74
C VAL A 102 3.59 -6.93 7.63
N LEU A 103 2.33 -6.63 7.29
CA LEU A 103 1.18 -7.14 8.01
C LEU A 103 1.11 -8.67 7.96
N ILE A 104 1.47 -9.26 6.81
CA ILE A 104 1.54 -10.72 6.67
C ILE A 104 2.68 -11.31 7.50
N HIS A 105 3.82 -10.62 7.59
CA HIS A 105 4.93 -11.00 8.46
C HIS A 105 4.48 -11.03 9.94
N LEU A 106 3.84 -9.95 10.40
CA LEU A 106 3.36 -9.83 11.77
C LEU A 106 2.24 -10.83 12.11
N GLN A 107 1.31 -11.09 11.18
CA GLN A 107 0.22 -12.06 11.37
C GLN A 107 0.73 -13.49 11.64
N ARG A 108 1.95 -13.81 11.20
CA ARG A 108 2.59 -15.11 11.42
C ARG A 108 3.17 -15.26 12.84
N GLY A 109 3.21 -14.19 13.63
CA GLY A 109 3.89 -14.19 14.92
C GLY A 109 5.41 -14.19 14.81
N GLU A 110 5.94 -13.90 13.62
CA GLU A 110 7.37 -13.66 13.43
C GLU A 110 7.74 -12.36 14.17
N PRO A 111 8.91 -12.29 14.83
CA PRO A 111 9.33 -11.08 15.51
C PRO A 111 9.33 -9.91 14.52
N PRO A 112 8.87 -8.72 14.94
CA PRO A 112 8.90 -7.55 14.08
C PRO A 112 10.34 -7.33 13.63
N PRO A 113 10.60 -7.17 12.31
CA PRO A 113 11.95 -6.87 11.84
C PRO A 113 12.47 -5.61 12.53
N ASP A 114 13.77 -5.55 12.85
CA ASP A 114 14.34 -4.45 13.64
C ASP A 114 13.99 -3.06 13.11
N TRP A 115 13.88 -2.95 11.79
CA TRP A 115 13.50 -1.72 11.14
C TRP A 115 12.06 -1.24 11.40
N LEU A 116 11.14 -2.16 11.71
CA LEU A 116 9.75 -1.83 12.05
C LEU A 116 9.70 -0.98 13.32
N ASN A 117 10.62 -1.21 14.26
CA ASN A 117 10.78 -0.43 15.50
C ASN A 117 11.38 0.96 15.24
N THR A 118 12.04 1.16 14.10
CA THR A 118 12.58 2.44 13.66
C THR A 118 11.64 3.24 12.75
N ASP A 119 10.61 2.59 12.18
CA ASP A 119 9.64 3.25 11.31
C ASP A 119 8.65 4.10 12.12
N PRO A 120 8.56 5.43 11.87
CA PRO A 120 7.69 6.32 12.64
C PRO A 120 6.21 5.97 12.57
N VAL A 121 5.76 5.27 11.52
CA VAL A 121 4.35 4.87 11.33
C VAL A 121 4.03 3.62 12.13
N TRP A 122 4.95 2.65 12.17
CA TRP A 122 4.72 1.36 12.84
C TRP A 122 5.08 1.35 14.32
N ARG A 123 6.04 2.18 14.76
CA ARG A 123 6.45 2.27 16.17
C ARG A 123 5.26 2.47 17.12
N GLN A 124 4.37 3.42 16.80
CA GLN A 124 3.18 3.70 17.61
C GLN A 124 2.18 2.54 17.66
N THR A 125 2.16 1.69 16.63
CA THR A 125 1.21 0.58 16.52
C THR A 125 1.70 -0.63 17.32
N VAL A 126 2.99 -0.96 17.20
CA VAL A 126 3.63 -2.06 17.92
C VAL A 126 3.67 -1.78 19.43
N GLU A 127 3.90 -0.52 19.84
CA GLU A 127 3.85 -0.11 21.26
C GLU A 127 2.43 -0.26 21.86
N MET A 128 1.39 0.14 21.10
CA MET A 128 -0.01 0.07 21.55
C MET A 128 -0.55 -1.38 21.65
N ASP A 129 -0.14 -2.26 20.72
CA ASP A 129 -0.52 -3.68 20.75
C ASP A 129 0.29 -4.48 21.79
N SER A 130 1.53 -4.07 22.09
CA SER A 130 2.32 -4.72 23.16
C SER A 130 1.87 -4.34 24.57
N GLU A 131 1.31 -3.15 24.78
CA GLU A 131 0.60 -2.80 26.01
C GLU A 131 -0.74 -3.56 26.13
N THR A 132 -1.49 -3.69 25.04
CA THR A 132 -2.74 -4.46 25.01
C THR A 132 -2.47 -5.95 25.23
N ALA A 133 -1.40 -6.50 24.67
CA ALA A 133 -0.98 -7.89 24.89
C ALA A 133 -0.47 -8.15 26.32
N ARG A 134 0.15 -7.16 26.99
CA ARG A 134 0.51 -7.24 28.42
C ARG A 134 -0.70 -7.09 29.34
N GLY A 135 -1.75 -6.39 28.91
CA GLY A 135 -2.99 -6.20 29.66
C GLY A 135 -3.96 -7.39 29.68
N VAL A 136 -3.72 -8.44 28.88
CA VAL A 136 -4.59 -9.64 28.79
C VAL A 136 -4.14 -10.77 29.74
N ALA A 137 -3.17 -10.54 30.63
CA ALA A 137 -2.96 -11.40 31.79
C ALA A 137 -4.09 -11.20 32.81
N VAL A 138 -5.27 -11.77 32.53
CA VAL A 138 -6.39 -11.90 33.46
C VAL A 138 -5.93 -12.73 34.65
N PRO A 139 -5.84 -12.20 35.89
CA PRO A 139 -5.85 -13.04 37.07
C PRO A 139 -7.30 -13.49 37.26
N VAL A 140 -7.55 -14.77 37.01
CA VAL A 140 -8.80 -15.43 37.40
C VAL A 140 -8.88 -15.37 38.93
N GLY A 141 -9.76 -14.51 39.45
CA GLY A 141 -9.93 -14.32 40.90
C GLY A 141 -11.21 -13.57 41.26
N LYS A 142 -12.31 -14.31 41.42
CA LYS A 142 -13.56 -14.02 42.16
C LYS A 142 -14.05 -12.57 42.22
N GLN A 143 -15.08 -12.28 41.42
CA GLN A 143 -15.94 -11.10 41.55
C GLN A 143 -16.74 -11.12 42.87
N ALA A 144 -16.69 -10.00 43.59
CA ALA A 144 -17.74 -9.55 44.51
C ALA A 144 -18.26 -8.19 43.98
N PRO A 145 -19.56 -7.89 44.07
CA PRO A 145 -20.15 -6.70 43.42
C PRO A 145 -19.98 -5.44 44.28
N PRO A 146 -19.70 -4.26 43.70
CA PRO A 146 -19.92 -2.99 44.37
C PRO A 146 -21.32 -2.41 44.06
N PRO A 147 -21.84 -1.51 44.92
CA PRO A 147 -23.22 -1.04 44.90
C PRO A 147 -23.45 0.09 43.87
N ALA A 148 -24.73 0.30 43.58
CA ALA A 148 -25.25 1.35 42.73
C ALA A 148 -24.92 2.76 43.26
N GLU A 149 -24.37 3.62 42.40
CA GLU A 149 -24.42 5.07 42.60
C GLU A 149 -24.57 5.80 41.27
N SER A 150 -25.43 6.81 41.31
CA SER A 150 -26.11 7.44 40.19
C SER A 150 -25.29 8.56 39.54
N ALA A 151 -25.41 8.63 38.20
CA ALA A 151 -25.50 9.82 37.38
C ALA A 151 -24.76 11.10 37.82
N GLN A 152 -23.64 11.40 37.16
CA GLN A 152 -23.31 12.77 36.75
C GLN A 152 -22.76 12.76 35.31
N ALA A 153 -23.54 13.33 34.41
CA ALA A 153 -23.15 13.63 33.04
C ALA A 153 -22.20 14.84 33.06
N THR A 154 -21.03 14.69 32.45
CA THR A 154 -20.09 15.79 32.14
C THR A 154 -19.79 15.70 30.64
N PRO A 155 -19.66 16.83 29.94
CA PRO A 155 -20.01 16.94 28.54
C PRO A 155 -18.93 16.37 27.62
N SER A 156 -19.40 15.92 26.45
CA SER A 156 -18.66 15.48 25.28
C SER A 156 -17.26 16.09 25.16
N ALA A 157 -16.25 15.25 25.36
CA ALA A 157 -14.90 15.51 24.88
C ALA A 157 -14.95 15.77 23.36
N PRO A 158 -14.19 16.76 22.84
CA PRO A 158 -14.18 17.05 21.41
C PRO A 158 -13.71 15.81 20.65
N ALA A 159 -14.44 15.44 19.61
CA ALA A 159 -14.07 14.37 18.69
C ALA A 159 -12.63 14.60 18.21
N ARG A 160 -11.70 13.80 18.72
CA ARG A 160 -10.29 13.84 18.30
C ARG A 160 -10.28 13.64 16.79
N SER A 161 -9.84 14.67 16.06
CA SER A 161 -9.61 14.59 14.64
C SER A 161 -8.43 13.65 14.43
N PHE A 162 -8.71 12.35 14.32
CA PHE A 162 -7.68 11.38 13.97
C PHE A 162 -7.12 11.75 12.61
N SER A 163 -5.81 11.87 12.52
CA SER A 163 -5.14 12.05 11.24
C SER A 163 -5.51 10.87 10.35
N ILE A 164 -5.76 11.11 9.07
CA ILE A 164 -6.06 10.06 8.07
C ILE A 164 -5.03 8.91 8.14
N ARG A 165 -3.78 9.24 8.49
CA ARG A 165 -2.71 8.25 8.73
C ARG A 165 -3.03 7.31 9.89
N GLU A 166 -3.54 7.82 11.01
CA GLU A 166 -3.93 7.03 12.19
C GLU A 166 -5.16 6.17 11.90
N GLN A 167 -6.09 6.65 11.06
CA GLN A 167 -7.22 5.86 10.59
C GLN A 167 -6.75 4.69 9.71
N LEU A 168 -5.80 4.92 8.80
CA LEU A 168 -5.21 3.85 7.98
C LEU A 168 -4.54 2.81 8.86
N VAL A 169 -3.72 3.23 9.81
CA VAL A 169 -3.02 2.34 10.75
C VAL A 169 -4.03 1.53 11.57
N GLY A 170 -5.03 2.17 12.18
CA GLY A 170 -6.05 1.46 12.97
C GLY A 170 -6.85 0.44 12.17
N THR A 171 -7.22 0.75 10.91
CA THR A 171 -7.89 -0.22 10.04
C THR A 171 -6.96 -1.37 9.65
N LEU A 172 -5.68 -1.10 9.35
CA LEU A 172 -4.70 -2.14 9.03
C LEU A 172 -4.43 -3.07 10.22
N SER A 173 -4.32 -2.54 11.43
CA SER A 173 -4.21 -3.36 12.65
C SER A 173 -5.44 -4.25 12.84
N ARG A 174 -6.64 -3.71 12.61
CA ARG A 174 -7.89 -4.50 12.67
C ARG A 174 -7.87 -5.67 11.68
N LEU A 175 -7.49 -5.39 10.44
CA LEU A 175 -7.38 -6.40 9.38
C LEU A 175 -6.30 -7.45 9.70
N ALA A 176 -5.20 -7.04 10.32
CA ALA A 176 -4.07 -7.91 10.65
C ALA A 176 -4.29 -8.78 11.89
N PHE A 177 -5.00 -8.28 12.91
CA PHE A 177 -5.05 -8.90 14.23
C PHE A 177 -6.45 -9.38 14.67
N GLU A 178 -7.54 -8.67 14.35
CA GLU A 178 -8.89 -9.02 14.85
C GLU A 178 -9.60 -10.05 13.96
N GLN A 179 -9.56 -9.86 12.64
CA GLN A 179 -10.27 -10.69 11.67
C GLN A 179 -9.71 -12.14 11.49
N PRO A 180 -8.38 -12.40 11.58
CA PRO A 180 -7.85 -13.74 11.37
C PRO A 180 -7.96 -14.67 12.59
N LEU A 181 -8.22 -14.16 13.80
CA LEU A 181 -8.48 -15.01 14.97
C LEU A 181 -9.77 -15.83 14.81
N ALA A 182 -10.81 -15.23 14.22
CA ALA A 182 -12.06 -15.91 13.92
C ALA A 182 -11.89 -17.02 12.86
N ALA A 183 -11.07 -16.78 11.83
CA ALA A 183 -10.76 -17.77 10.79
C ALA A 183 -9.85 -18.90 11.31
N ARG A 184 -8.92 -18.60 12.23
CA ARG A 184 -8.05 -19.61 12.89
C ARG A 184 -8.82 -20.52 13.84
N ALA A 185 -9.82 -20.01 14.56
CA ALA A 185 -10.67 -20.80 15.45
C ALA A 185 -11.53 -21.83 14.71
N GLN A 186 -11.89 -21.59 13.45
CA GLN A 186 -12.70 -22.50 12.62
C GLN A 186 -11.89 -23.59 11.92
N ALA A 187 -10.59 -23.37 11.68
CA ALA A 187 -9.77 -24.22 10.82
C ALA A 187 -8.95 -25.27 11.58
N GLY A 188 -9.46 -25.80 12.71
CA GLY A 188 -8.74 -26.65 13.65
C GLY A 188 -7.75 -27.61 13.00
N ASP A 189 -6.44 -27.32 13.07
CA ASP A 189 -5.43 -28.24 12.55
C ASP A 189 -3.99 -28.04 13.06
N ASN A 190 -3.31 -29.19 13.12
CA ASN A 190 -2.02 -29.57 13.73
C ASN A 190 -0.77 -28.90 13.09
N PRO A 191 0.39 -28.76 13.77
CA PRO A 191 1.54 -27.99 13.30
C PRO A 191 2.71 -28.90 12.84
N ALA A 192 2.85 -29.18 11.54
CA ALA A 192 4.15 -29.66 11.01
C ALA A 192 4.36 -29.59 9.48
N GLY A 193 3.30 -29.50 8.65
CA GLY A 193 3.46 -29.67 7.19
C GLY A 193 2.92 -28.57 6.27
N VAL A 194 2.48 -27.42 6.81
CA VAL A 194 1.49 -26.57 6.13
C VAL A 194 1.99 -25.16 5.74
N ASP A 195 3.29 -24.94 5.63
CA ASP A 195 3.81 -23.56 5.64
C ASP A 195 3.54 -22.78 4.34
N LEU A 196 3.90 -23.29 3.16
CA LEU A 196 3.71 -22.57 1.88
C LEU A 196 2.24 -22.35 1.48
N HIS A 197 1.38 -23.34 1.70
CA HIS A 197 -0.05 -23.23 1.39
C HIS A 197 -0.78 -22.32 2.39
N LYS A 198 -0.44 -22.37 3.70
CA LYS A 198 -0.95 -21.37 4.66
C LYS A 198 -0.45 -19.97 4.32
N ARG A 199 0.81 -19.81 3.89
CA ARG A 199 1.38 -18.52 3.46
C ARG A 199 0.64 -17.94 2.25
N ALA A 200 0.39 -18.74 1.21
CA ALA A 200 -0.34 -18.30 0.03
C ALA A 200 -1.79 -17.91 0.37
N ARG A 201 -2.46 -18.67 1.24
CA ARG A 201 -3.83 -18.36 1.71
C ARG A 201 -3.90 -17.11 2.56
N ALA A 202 -2.97 -16.91 3.51
CA ALA A 202 -2.95 -15.72 4.35
C ALA A 202 -2.72 -14.44 3.53
N LEU A 203 -1.84 -14.49 2.54
CA LEU A 203 -1.59 -13.40 1.60
C LEU A 203 -2.81 -13.13 0.71
N ALA A 204 -3.48 -14.16 0.19
CA ALA A 204 -4.72 -14.01 -0.57
C ALA A 204 -5.82 -13.36 0.29
N TYR A 205 -6.03 -13.86 1.51
CA TYR A 205 -6.99 -13.29 2.45
C TYR A 205 -6.71 -11.82 2.76
N MET A 206 -5.46 -11.45 3.01
CA MET A 206 -5.08 -10.07 3.33
C MET A 206 -5.33 -9.13 2.13
N ILE A 207 -5.02 -9.59 0.91
CA ILE A 207 -5.32 -8.84 -0.32
C ILE A 207 -6.83 -8.67 -0.48
N ASP A 208 -7.61 -9.73 -0.25
CA ASP A 208 -9.07 -9.67 -0.38
C ASP A 208 -9.69 -8.74 0.64
N ALA A 209 -9.26 -8.82 1.91
CA ALA A 209 -9.75 -7.96 2.97
C ALA A 209 -9.36 -6.49 2.75
N TRP A 210 -8.12 -6.22 2.33
CA TRP A 210 -7.67 -4.89 1.93
C TRP A 210 -8.47 -4.35 0.74
N THR A 211 -8.78 -5.19 -0.24
CA THR A 211 -9.55 -4.80 -1.43
C THR A 211 -11.02 -4.54 -1.06
N ALA A 212 -11.61 -5.34 -0.18
CA ALA A 212 -12.96 -5.13 0.32
C ALA A 212 -13.09 -3.80 1.08
N GLU A 213 -12.11 -3.48 1.93
CA GLU A 213 -12.04 -2.19 2.61
C GLU A 213 -11.81 -1.03 1.63
N TRP A 214 -11.06 -1.25 0.55
CA TRP A 214 -10.93 -0.24 -0.49
C TRP A 214 -12.27 0.04 -1.18
N ARG A 215 -13.01 -1.03 -1.54
CA ARG A 215 -14.34 -0.93 -2.18
C ARG A 215 -15.38 -0.26 -1.29
N SER A 216 -15.33 -0.48 0.04
CA SER A 216 -16.27 0.13 0.99
C SER A 216 -16.11 1.66 1.07
N ARG A 217 -14.93 2.17 0.70
CA ARG A 217 -14.59 3.60 0.69
C ARG A 217 -14.96 4.31 -0.60
N TRP A 218 -15.38 3.59 -1.64
CA TRP A 218 -15.82 4.21 -2.87
C TRP A 218 -17.11 4.99 -2.62
N PRO A 219 -17.20 6.26 -3.07
CA PRO A 219 -18.46 6.97 -3.03
C PRO A 219 -19.48 6.30 -3.96
N ARG A 220 -20.74 6.71 -3.84
CA ARG A 220 -21.77 6.31 -4.80
C ARG A 220 -21.38 6.85 -6.18
N THR A 221 -21.10 5.95 -7.11
CA THR A 221 -20.70 6.24 -8.49
C THR A 221 -21.59 5.44 -9.43
N ASP A 222 -21.64 5.83 -10.69
CA ASP A 222 -22.35 5.09 -11.74
C ASP A 222 -21.79 3.67 -11.96
N ALA A 223 -22.60 2.83 -12.60
CA ALA A 223 -22.26 1.42 -12.82
C ALA A 223 -21.01 1.24 -13.69
N ASP A 224 -20.79 2.11 -14.68
CA ASP A 224 -19.68 2.00 -15.62
C ASP A 224 -18.35 2.33 -14.93
N THR A 225 -18.29 3.42 -14.16
CA THR A 225 -17.13 3.77 -13.34
C THR A 225 -16.82 2.66 -12.34
N ARG A 226 -17.83 2.12 -11.66
CA ARG A 226 -17.65 1.00 -10.74
C ARG A 226 -17.08 -0.22 -11.45
N GLN A 227 -17.63 -0.59 -12.60
CA GLN A 227 -17.18 -1.73 -13.39
C GLN A 227 -15.73 -1.53 -13.88
N ALA A 228 -15.36 -0.33 -14.31
CA ALA A 228 -14.00 -0.01 -14.73
C ALA A 228 -12.99 -0.11 -13.58
N LEU A 229 -13.35 0.32 -12.37
CA LEU A 229 -12.51 0.13 -11.18
C LEU A 229 -12.36 -1.35 -10.81
N GLU A 230 -13.43 -2.14 -10.88
CA GLU A 230 -13.37 -3.59 -10.67
C GLU A 230 -12.49 -4.28 -11.74
N ALA A 231 -12.54 -3.80 -12.98
CA ALA A 231 -11.67 -4.28 -14.05
C ALA A 231 -10.19 -3.98 -13.77
N LEU A 232 -9.86 -2.80 -13.21
CA LEU A 232 -8.51 -2.47 -12.75
C LEU A 232 -8.05 -3.40 -11.60
N ILE A 233 -8.92 -3.68 -10.63
CA ILE A 233 -8.62 -4.64 -9.55
C ILE A 233 -8.27 -6.00 -10.14
N ALA A 234 -9.15 -6.52 -11.00
CA ALA A 234 -8.97 -7.83 -11.62
C ALA A 234 -7.71 -7.88 -12.50
N LEU A 235 -7.36 -6.77 -13.16
CA LEU A 235 -6.13 -6.65 -13.94
C LEU A 235 -4.89 -6.77 -13.04
N VAL A 236 -4.84 -6.00 -11.94
CA VAL A 236 -3.69 -6.01 -11.01
C VAL A 236 -3.57 -7.36 -10.29
N GLN A 237 -4.66 -7.92 -9.79
CA GLN A 237 -4.65 -9.23 -9.12
C GLN A 237 -4.15 -10.34 -10.05
N ARG A 238 -4.59 -10.34 -11.32
CA ARG A 238 -4.14 -11.30 -12.32
C ARG A 238 -2.66 -11.13 -12.63
N HIS A 239 -2.19 -9.89 -12.77
CA HIS A 239 -0.76 -9.59 -12.94
C HIS A 239 0.07 -10.10 -11.76
N VAL A 240 -0.35 -9.82 -10.51
CA VAL A 240 0.34 -10.32 -9.30
C VAL A 240 0.37 -11.86 -9.28
N GLY A 241 -0.71 -12.52 -9.67
CA GLY A 241 -0.76 -13.98 -9.82
C GLY A 241 0.26 -14.50 -10.84
N GLN A 242 0.28 -13.91 -12.04
CA GLN A 242 1.22 -14.27 -13.11
C GLN A 242 2.68 -14.01 -12.71
N MET A 243 2.96 -12.89 -12.05
CA MET A 243 4.30 -12.54 -11.56
C MET A 243 4.82 -13.54 -10.53
N ARG A 244 3.95 -14.11 -9.68
CA ARG A 244 4.33 -15.15 -8.72
C ARG A 244 4.65 -16.49 -9.38
N SER A 245 4.01 -16.79 -10.50
CA SER A 245 4.24 -18.00 -11.29
C SER A 245 5.36 -17.85 -12.32
N ALA A 246 5.89 -16.63 -12.52
CA ALA A 246 6.94 -16.38 -13.49
C ALA A 246 8.29 -16.94 -13.02
N GLU A 247 8.81 -17.93 -13.73
CA GLU A 247 10.07 -18.62 -13.37
C GLU A 247 11.33 -17.84 -13.79
N SER A 248 11.20 -16.84 -14.69
CA SER A 248 12.34 -16.09 -15.23
C SER A 248 12.21 -14.58 -15.09
N ALA A 249 13.37 -13.92 -14.90
CA ALA A 249 13.46 -12.47 -14.88
C ALA A 249 13.08 -11.80 -16.22
N ALA A 250 13.19 -12.53 -17.35
CA ALA A 250 12.72 -12.06 -18.66
C ALA A 250 11.18 -12.05 -18.73
N GLY A 251 10.54 -13.13 -18.26
CA GLY A 251 9.08 -13.21 -18.17
C GLY A 251 8.47 -12.10 -17.31
N GLY A 252 9.09 -11.81 -16.15
CA GLY A 252 8.65 -10.71 -15.29
C GLY A 252 8.69 -9.32 -15.96
N ARG A 253 9.68 -9.06 -16.82
CA ARG A 253 9.75 -7.79 -17.58
C ARG A 253 8.61 -7.66 -18.59
N VAL A 254 8.31 -8.74 -19.31
CA VAL A 254 7.22 -8.76 -20.30
C VAL A 254 5.88 -8.52 -19.61
N LEU A 255 5.60 -9.21 -18.51
CA LEU A 255 4.36 -9.04 -17.74
C LEU A 255 4.18 -7.60 -17.23
N ARG A 256 5.26 -6.94 -16.79
CA ARG A 256 5.21 -5.54 -16.36
C ARG A 256 4.96 -4.57 -17.52
N HIS A 257 5.59 -4.81 -18.66
CA HIS A 257 5.36 -4.00 -19.86
C HIS A 257 3.90 -4.13 -20.34
N GLU A 258 3.35 -5.34 -20.36
CA GLU A 258 1.96 -5.58 -20.71
C GLU A 258 0.99 -4.87 -19.74
N LEU A 259 1.25 -4.95 -18.43
CA LEU A 259 0.45 -4.23 -17.44
C LEU A 259 0.52 -2.72 -17.68
N ARG A 260 1.71 -2.16 -17.93
CA ARG A 260 1.90 -0.73 -18.22
C ARG A 260 1.05 -0.30 -19.42
N LEU A 261 1.12 -1.01 -20.56
CA LEU A 261 0.33 -0.68 -21.75
C LEU A 261 -1.18 -0.70 -21.48
N ARG A 262 -1.66 -1.68 -20.71
CA ARG A 262 -3.08 -1.76 -20.33
C ARG A 262 -3.51 -0.61 -19.42
N LEU A 263 -2.66 -0.20 -18.48
CA LEU A 263 -2.93 0.95 -17.61
C LEU A 263 -2.91 2.28 -18.38
N GLU A 264 -1.98 2.45 -19.32
CA GLU A 264 -1.93 3.61 -20.22
C GLU A 264 -3.18 3.67 -21.09
N HIS A 265 -3.64 2.52 -21.59
CA HIS A 265 -4.91 2.46 -22.29
C HIS A 265 -6.09 2.87 -21.40
N SER A 266 -6.19 2.33 -20.18
CA SER A 266 -7.25 2.73 -19.22
C SER A 266 -7.21 4.22 -18.88
N LEU A 267 -6.02 4.81 -18.75
CA LEU A 267 -5.85 6.26 -18.53
C LEU A 267 -6.47 7.09 -19.66
N HIS A 268 -6.28 6.66 -20.92
CA HIS A 268 -6.80 7.36 -22.09
C HIS A 268 -8.29 7.11 -22.33
N MET A 269 -8.80 5.91 -22.02
CA MET A 269 -10.19 5.54 -22.26
C MET A 269 -11.18 6.12 -21.25
N HIS A 270 -10.71 6.49 -20.05
CA HIS A 270 -11.57 7.00 -18.97
C HIS A 270 -11.13 8.40 -18.50
N PRO A 271 -11.05 9.40 -19.40
CA PRO A 271 -10.61 10.74 -19.03
C PRO A 271 -11.59 11.36 -18.03
N GLN A 272 -11.09 12.16 -17.10
CA GLN A 272 -11.92 12.85 -16.09
C GLN A 272 -12.75 11.88 -15.23
N THR A 273 -12.18 10.72 -14.90
CA THR A 273 -12.79 9.75 -13.98
C THR A 273 -11.80 9.36 -12.88
N PRO A 274 -12.28 8.79 -11.76
CA PRO A 274 -11.38 8.17 -10.77
C PRO A 274 -10.54 7.04 -11.36
N VAL A 275 -11.02 6.36 -12.41
CA VAL A 275 -10.29 5.26 -13.07
C VAL A 275 -8.94 5.75 -13.61
N ALA A 276 -8.91 6.92 -14.26
CA ALA A 276 -7.66 7.51 -14.75
C ALA A 276 -6.69 7.87 -13.60
N LEU A 277 -7.21 8.40 -12.49
CA LEU A 277 -6.41 8.70 -11.30
C LEU A 277 -5.77 7.43 -10.71
N ILE A 278 -6.55 6.36 -10.58
CA ILE A 278 -6.04 5.09 -10.08
C ILE A 278 -5.06 4.45 -11.05
N ALA A 279 -5.35 4.43 -12.35
CA ALA A 279 -4.44 3.92 -13.37
C ALA A 279 -3.09 4.66 -13.36
N HIS A 280 -3.11 5.99 -13.20
CA HIS A 280 -1.89 6.78 -13.03
C HIS A 280 -1.10 6.38 -11.77
N LEU A 281 -1.76 6.20 -10.62
CA LEU A 281 -1.09 5.75 -9.41
C LEU A 281 -0.48 4.35 -9.57
N LEU A 282 -1.17 3.42 -10.24
CA LEU A 282 -0.61 2.10 -10.55
C LEU A 282 0.60 2.18 -11.47
N LEU A 283 0.60 3.10 -12.43
CA LEU A 283 1.75 3.39 -13.28
C LEU A 283 2.94 3.94 -12.48
N VAL A 284 2.70 4.82 -11.51
CA VAL A 284 3.74 5.30 -10.57
C VAL A 284 4.27 4.15 -9.71
N ALA A 285 3.40 3.24 -9.24
CA ALA A 285 3.82 2.06 -8.49
C ALA A 285 4.76 1.18 -9.32
N LEU A 286 4.47 0.94 -10.60
CA LEU A 286 5.35 0.18 -11.49
C LEU A 286 6.73 0.84 -11.68
N ASP A 287 6.78 2.18 -11.75
CA ASP A 287 8.04 2.91 -11.86
C ASP A 287 8.88 2.78 -10.58
N LEU A 288 8.23 2.85 -9.40
CA LEU A 288 8.88 2.63 -8.11
C LEU A 288 9.35 1.18 -7.92
N GLU A 289 8.58 0.20 -8.41
CA GLU A 289 9.00 -1.21 -8.42
C GLU A 289 10.24 -1.43 -9.30
N ARG A 290 10.27 -0.82 -10.50
CA ARG A 290 11.45 -0.91 -11.38
C ARG A 290 12.67 -0.23 -10.75
N LEU A 291 12.48 0.93 -10.11
CA LEU A 291 13.51 1.61 -9.34
C LEU A 291 14.05 0.72 -8.21
N ARG A 292 13.15 0.08 -7.45
CA ARG A 292 13.48 -0.87 -6.38
C ARG A 292 14.34 -2.02 -6.90
N GLU A 293 13.92 -2.67 -7.99
CA GLU A 293 14.67 -3.76 -8.60
C GLU A 293 16.07 -3.34 -9.04
N GLY A 294 16.18 -2.14 -9.64
CA GLY A 294 17.46 -1.58 -10.08
C GLY A 294 18.41 -1.27 -8.93
N LEU A 295 17.89 -0.77 -7.80
CA LEU A 295 18.66 -0.53 -6.57
C LEU A 295 19.13 -1.85 -5.95
N VAL A 296 18.22 -2.77 -5.66
CA VAL A 296 18.53 -4.05 -4.99
C VAL A 296 19.56 -4.85 -5.79
N ARG A 297 19.40 -4.93 -7.12
CA ARG A 297 20.33 -5.67 -7.98
C ARG A 297 21.76 -5.14 -7.87
N ARG A 298 21.94 -3.84 -7.69
CA ARG A 298 23.26 -3.19 -7.68
C ARG A 298 23.85 -3.13 -6.27
N MET A 299 23.02 -3.00 -5.24
CA MET A 299 23.47 -3.12 -3.84
C MET A 299 23.98 -4.51 -3.48
N VAL A 300 23.42 -5.57 -4.08
CA VAL A 300 23.86 -6.95 -3.83
C VAL A 300 25.12 -7.32 -4.63
N ARG A 301 25.41 -6.61 -5.73
CA ARG A 301 26.54 -6.89 -6.63
C ARG A 301 27.77 -6.03 -6.38
N GLY A 302 27.62 -4.87 -5.76
CA GLY A 302 28.71 -3.97 -5.36
C GLY A 302 29.22 -4.31 -3.98
#